data_AF-A0A7C5LUD3-F1
#
_entry.id   AF-A0A7C5LUD3-F1
#
_cell.length_a   1.000
_cell.length_b   1.000
_cell.length_c   1.000
_cell.angle_alpha   90.00
_cell.angle_beta   90.00
_cell.angle_gamma   90.00
#
_symmetry.space_group_name_H-M   'P 1'
#
loop_
_entity.id
_entity.type
_entity.pdbx_description
1 polymer ?
#
loop_
_entity_poly.entity_id
_entity_poly.type
_entity_poly.pdbx_seq_one_letter_code
_entity_poly.pdbx_strand_id
1 'polypeptide(L)' 'MMERWLLRMARWARRPPSASRVRLVAAVVILCLVLFAIERLFGWPAWLTPNSGIRPLRP' A
#
# COMPACT_ATOMS: atom_id res chain seq x y z
N MET A 1 25.41 1.50 -11.77
CA MET A 1 24.83 1.74 -10.42
C MET A 1 23.30 1.62 -10.39
N MET A 2 22.58 1.86 -11.50
CA MET A 2 21.10 1.73 -11.60
C MET A 2 20.59 0.48 -12.32
N GLU A 3 21.44 -0.25 -13.03
CA GLU A 3 20.99 -1.38 -13.86
C GLU A 3 20.40 -2.54 -13.04
N ARG A 4 20.79 -2.63 -11.76
CA ARG A 4 20.34 -3.69 -10.84
C ARG A 4 18.83 -3.69 -10.62
N TRP A 5 18.18 -2.53 -10.60
CA TRP A 5 16.72 -2.44 -10.42
C TRP A 5 15.97 -2.87 -11.68
N LEU A 6 16.42 -2.41 -12.85
CA LEU A 6 15.85 -2.80 -14.15
C LEU A 6 15.98 -4.31 -14.39
N LEU A 7 17.16 -4.89 -14.10
CA LEU A 7 17.39 -6.33 -14.21
C LEU A 7 16.54 -7.14 -13.22
N ARG A 8 16.21 -6.58 -12.05
CA ARG A 8 15.34 -7.22 -11.06
C ARG A 8 13.87 -7.21 -11.51
N MET A 9 13.39 -6.12 -12.11
CA MET A 9 12.06 -6.06 -12.73
C MET A 9 11.93 -6.99 -13.94
N ALA A 10 12.94 -7.02 -14.82
CA ALA A 10 12.97 -7.94 -15.95
C ALA A 10 12.94 -9.42 -15.49
N ARG A 11 13.60 -9.74 -14.37
CA ARG A 11 13.52 -11.08 -13.76
C ARG A 11 12.13 -11.39 -13.21
N TRP A 12 11.44 -10.43 -12.60
CA TRP A 12 10.06 -10.64 -12.14
C TRP A 12 9.11 -10.98 -13.29
N ALA A 13 9.26 -10.33 -14.45
CA ALA A 13 8.46 -10.64 -15.63
C ALA A 13 8.74 -12.06 -16.18
N ARG A 14 9.99 -12.53 -16.12
CA ARG A 14 10.40 -13.84 -16.66
C ARG A 14 10.25 -15.00 -15.67
N ARG A 15 10.42 -14.74 -14.38
CA ARG A 15 10.33 -15.69 -13.26
C ARG A 15 9.65 -14.99 -12.10
N PRO A 16 8.30 -15.00 -12.05
CA PRO A 16 7.59 -14.33 -11.00
C PRO A 16 8.01 -14.91 -9.64
N PRO A 17 8.17 -14.07 -8.61
CA PRO A 17 8.33 -14.54 -7.24
C PRO A 17 7.15 -15.43 -6.86
N SER A 18 7.31 -16.30 -5.84
CA SER A 18 6.34 -17.35 -5.53
C SER A 18 4.89 -16.84 -5.57
N ALA A 19 4.01 -17.59 -6.23
CA ALA A 19 2.62 -17.20 -6.44
C ALA A 19 1.88 -16.88 -5.12
N SER A 20 2.33 -17.43 -3.99
CA SER A 20 1.81 -17.11 -2.66
C SER A 20 2.12 -15.67 -2.24
N ARG A 21 3.33 -15.16 -2.51
CA ARG A 21 3.71 -13.78 -2.17
C ARG A 21 2.96 -12.77 -3.06
N VAL A 22 2.78 -13.08 -4.34
CA VAL A 22 2.00 -12.25 -5.26
C VAL A 22 0.52 -12.18 -4.84
N ARG A 23 -0.09 -13.32 -4.50
CA ARG A 23 -1.47 -13.37 -4.01
C ARG A 23 -1.67 -12.61 -2.71
N LEU A 24 -0.72 -12.71 -1.77
CA LEU A 24 -0.78 -11.94 -0.52
C LEU A 24 -0.80 -10.44 -0.79
N VAL A 25 0.12 -9.95 -1.64
CA VAL A 25 0.16 -8.52 -1.99
C VAL A 25 -1.09 -8.10 -2.76
N ALA A 26 -1.54 -8.90 -3.73
CA ALA A 26 -2.75 -8.63 -4.49
C ALA A 26 -4.00 -8.54 -3.59
N ALA A 27 -4.13 -9.45 -2.62
CA ALA A 27 -5.22 -9.43 -1.65
C ALA A 27 -5.20 -8.18 -0.78
N VAL A 28 -4.02 -7.77 -0.30
CA VAL A 28 -3.85 -6.53 0.48
C VAL A 28 -4.20 -5.30 -0.35
N VAL A 29 -3.76 -5.23 -1.60
CA VAL A 29 -4.09 -4.11 -2.51
C VAL A 29 -5.58 -4.05 -2.76
N ILE A 30 -6.24 -5.18 -3.04
CA ILE A 30 -7.70 -5.24 -3.22
C ILE A 30 -8.41 -4.75 -1.95
N LEU A 31 -7.96 -5.19 -0.76
CA LEU A 31 -8.53 -4.76 0.50
C LEU A 31 -8.42 -3.24 0.69
N CYS A 32 -7.26 -2.64 0.42
CA CYS A 32 -7.07 -1.18 0.46
C CYS A 32 -7.96 -0.45 -0.54
N LEU A 33 -8.10 -0.96 -1.77
CA LEU A 33 -8.95 -0.35 -2.80
C LEU A 33 -10.43 -0.39 -2.42
N VAL A 34 -10.88 -1.51 -1.83
CA VAL A 34 -12.25 -1.63 -1.31
C VAL A 34 -12.49 -0.63 -0.19
N LEU A 35 -11.56 -0.54 0.76
CA LEU A 35 -11.62 0.44 1.85
C LEU A 35 -11.70 1.87 1.32
N PHE A 36 -10.83 2.22 0.37
CA PHE A 36 -10.81 3.54 -0.25
C PHE A 36 -12.09 3.85 -1.04
N ALA A 37 -12.64 2.87 -1.76
CA ALA A 37 -13.89 3.04 -2.48
C ALA A 37 -15.06 3.31 -1.52
N ILE A 38 -15.13 2.56 -0.42
CA ILE A 38 -16.12 2.78 0.65
C ILE A 38 -15.93 4.18 1.24
N GLU A 39 -14.69 4.59 1.50
CA GLU A 39 -14.32 5.93 1.98
C GLU A 39 -14.84 7.05 1.09
N ARG A 40 -14.64 6.89 -0.22
CA ARG A 40 -14.99 7.88 -1.23
C ARG A 40 -16.50 8.00 -1.42
N LEU A 41 -17.24 6.91 -1.23
CA LEU A 41 -18.69 6.83 -1.41
C LEU A 41 -19.47 7.24 -0.15
N PHE A 42 -19.02 6.86 1.04
CA PHE A 42 -19.70 7.14 2.31
C PHE A 42 -19.14 8.34 3.08
N GLY A 43 -17.95 8.84 2.71
CA GLY A 43 -17.22 9.87 3.45
C GLY A 43 -16.45 9.29 4.65
N TRP A 44 -15.43 10.02 5.13
CA TRP A 44 -14.64 9.59 6.29
C TRP A 44 -15.36 9.93 7.59
N PRO A 45 -15.71 8.94 8.41
CA PRO A 45 -16.39 9.21 9.66
C PRO A 45 -15.48 9.94 10.66
N ALA A 46 -16.04 10.90 11.40
CA ALA A 46 -15.33 11.67 12.42
C ALA A 46 -14.68 10.81 13.53
N TRP A 47 -15.16 9.58 13.75
CA TRP A 47 -14.60 8.61 14.71
C TRP A 47 -13.38 7.84 14.19
N LEU A 48 -13.11 7.89 12.89
CA LEU A 48 -11.92 7.33 12.24
C LEU A 48 -10.88 8.41 11.90
N THR A 49 -11.18 9.69 12.14
CA THR A 49 -10.21 10.77 12.01
C THR A 49 -9.07 10.54 13.00
N PRO A 50 -7.83 10.29 12.53
CA PRO A 50 -6.70 10.16 13.43
C PRO A 50 -6.56 11.46 14.21
N ASN A 51 -6.54 11.39 15.54
CA ASN A 51 -6.23 12.55 16.36
C ASN A 51 -4.76 12.92 16.07
N SER A 52 -4.55 13.90 15.19
CA SER A 52 -3.23 14.45 14.90
C SER A 52 -2.78 15.30 16.08
N GLY A 53 -2.52 14.64 17.20
CA GLY A 53 -1.82 15.21 18.34
C GLY A 53 -0.36 15.40 17.97
N ILE A 54 -0.08 16.31 17.03
CA ILE A 54 1.26 16.85 16.85
C ILE A 54 1.58 17.54 18.16
N ARG A 55 2.32 16.84 19.04
CA ARG A 55 2.90 17.46 20.23
C ARG A 55 3.95 18.42 19.69
N PRO A 56 3.77 19.76 19.81
CA PRO A 56 4.84 20.66 19.46
C PRO A 56 5.99 20.29 20.38
N LEU A 57 7.12 19.88 19.81
CA LEU A 57 8.38 19.80 20.55
C LEU A 57 8.67 21.22 21.00
N ARG A 58 8.29 21.52 22.25
CA ARG A 58 8.55 22.81 22.89
C ARG A 58 10.07 22.84 23.17
N PRO A 59 10.81 23.85 22.65
CA PRO A 59 12.26 23.95 22.82
C PRO A 59 12.65 24.18 24.29
#